data_AF-A0A6J8D7W7-F1
#
_entry.id   AF-A0A6J8D7W7-F1
#
_cell.length_a   1.000
_cell.length_b   1.000
_cell.length_c   1.000
_cell.angle_alpha   90.00
_cell.angle_beta   90.00
_cell.angle_gamma   90.00
#
_symmetry.space_group_name_H-M   'P 1'
#
loop_
_entity.id
_entity.type
_entity.pdbx_description
1 polymer ?
#
loop_
_entity_poly.entity_id
_entity_poly.type
_entity_poly.pdbx_seq_one_letter_code
_entity_poly.pdbx_strand_id
1 'polypeptide(L)'
;MTNANRGSCVMLYTDADPKDRGLLSQVRALIISKNLHLLSFITGSCSGALSKPDMHFKCATGKENHRKRREVLDDSFYELLGGDTFIVPDRKISEPLDTILEHNMGLKHVTTWKATLSNDDLDIFIDVHIQAFTIEIKGPRASPKSALKNPSGSNVVYTGDNNIDDLGKSTYKISIIHPVAGTWSIENTPSETWTVTVKLQGSITFMQYFLEDVYGTLLPIMGSSPLSESNVTLKVDVEGLKEEDSVLYVHLLDNSRQEIESYNLTYYEEAGEMIGMAPIQIPDQPFKVMIHGSSEGSDYRRELADVITPSSAELIFEKNEVAVYTWKITNFTIRVVNTGSSEGRYQLKLTDTSGFISSSPLITYVTIKSKSSKDVSVHLQGKLSSKTSGSCCTPKFTLFLIDNEYLQADRTFDFTDGNIFITSDTLKVNTNSEEHQGFTTTAFYGVIGGIVAALLTVVIIVVIWFNCKTSRNVGMQFSDTKENVQNNCQRMNRAYLQYFAK
;
A
#
# COMPACT_ATOMS: atom_id res chain seq x y z
N MET A 1 -22.53 -1.64 31.38
CA MET A 1 -21.79 -2.92 31.29
C MET A 1 -22.52 -4.10 31.90
N THR A 2 -23.15 -3.97 33.07
CA THR A 2 -23.94 -5.06 33.68
C THR A 2 -25.03 -5.64 32.77
N ASN A 3 -25.62 -4.83 31.89
CA ASN A 3 -26.63 -5.27 30.92
C ASN A 3 -26.06 -5.67 29.54
N ALA A 4 -24.75 -5.59 29.32
CA ALA A 4 -24.16 -5.99 28.04
C ALA A 4 -24.20 -7.52 27.87
N ASN A 5 -24.47 -7.98 26.65
CA ASN A 5 -24.41 -9.40 26.30
C ASN A 5 -22.96 -9.89 26.28
N ARG A 6 -22.75 -11.20 26.47
CA ARG A 6 -21.42 -11.81 26.42
C ARG A 6 -20.83 -11.67 25.02
N GLY A 7 -19.56 -11.30 24.89
CA GLY A 7 -18.90 -11.11 23.59
C GLY A 7 -19.20 -9.78 22.90
N SER A 8 -20.03 -8.91 23.49
CA SER A 8 -20.40 -7.64 22.87
C SER A 8 -19.27 -6.62 22.90
N CYS A 9 -19.21 -5.80 21.85
CA CYS A 9 -18.39 -4.60 21.83
C CYS A 9 -19.12 -3.46 22.57
N VAL A 10 -18.45 -2.81 23.51
CA VAL A 10 -18.95 -1.68 24.30
C VAL A 10 -18.16 -0.45 23.92
N MET A 11 -18.84 0.57 23.41
CA MET A 11 -18.22 1.86 23.06
C MET A 11 -18.43 2.84 24.21
N LEU A 12 -17.34 3.41 24.73
CA LEU A 12 -17.32 4.41 25.79
C LEU A 12 -16.93 5.76 25.19
N TYR A 13 -17.82 6.75 25.26
CA TYR A 13 -17.52 8.13 24.89
C TYR A 13 -17.42 8.97 26.17
N THR A 14 -16.28 9.61 26.40
CA THR A 14 -16.12 10.47 27.57
C THR A 14 -15.19 11.65 27.30
N ASP A 15 -15.57 12.81 27.83
CA ASP A 15 -14.77 14.02 27.87
C ASP A 15 -14.30 14.39 29.29
N ALA A 16 -14.59 13.51 30.25
CA ALA A 16 -14.48 13.80 31.66
C ALA A 16 -13.61 12.80 32.39
N ASP A 17 -12.94 13.29 33.45
CA ASP A 17 -12.21 12.44 34.38
C ASP A 17 -13.16 11.41 35.04
N PRO A 18 -12.69 10.18 35.32
CA PRO A 18 -13.53 9.13 35.89
C PRO A 18 -14.07 9.55 37.27
N LYS A 19 -15.40 9.62 37.39
CA LYS A 19 -16.09 10.01 38.62
C LYS A 19 -16.05 8.92 39.70
N ASP A 20 -15.97 7.65 39.29
CA ASP A 20 -16.06 6.49 40.18
C ASP A 20 -14.81 5.61 40.13
N ARG A 21 -13.63 6.20 40.38
CA ARG A 21 -12.33 5.49 40.36
C ARG A 21 -12.33 4.22 41.22
N GLY A 22 -13.06 4.20 42.34
CA GLY A 22 -13.18 3.03 43.21
C GLY A 22 -13.89 1.82 42.60
N LEU A 23 -14.62 1.98 41.49
CA LEU A 23 -15.33 0.90 40.81
C LEU A 23 -14.52 0.21 39.71
N LEU A 24 -13.27 0.66 39.47
CA LEU A 24 -12.44 0.19 38.37
C LEU A 24 -12.26 -1.34 38.37
N SER A 25 -12.02 -1.93 39.55
CA SER A 25 -11.86 -3.38 39.71
C SER A 25 -13.14 -4.16 39.35
N GLN A 26 -14.31 -3.60 39.65
CA GLN A 26 -15.60 -4.21 39.34
C GLN A 26 -15.91 -4.12 37.84
N VAL A 27 -15.64 -2.96 37.22
CA VAL A 27 -15.75 -2.76 35.77
C VAL A 27 -14.84 -3.74 35.03
N ARG A 28 -13.59 -3.89 35.49
CA ARG A 28 -12.64 -4.86 34.94
C ARG A 28 -13.13 -6.30 35.05
N ALA A 29 -13.61 -6.70 36.23
CA ALA A 29 -14.16 -8.05 36.44
C ALA A 29 -15.38 -8.31 35.53
N LEU A 30 -16.21 -7.31 35.28
CA LEU A 30 -17.34 -7.38 34.36
C LEU A 30 -16.90 -7.55 32.90
N ILE A 31 -15.90 -6.79 32.45
CA ILE A 31 -15.36 -6.90 31.08
C ILE A 31 -14.80 -8.30 30.84
N ILE A 32 -13.95 -8.79 31.74
CA ILE A 32 -13.31 -10.11 31.63
C ILE A 32 -14.35 -11.23 31.69
N SER A 33 -15.25 -11.21 32.69
CA SER A 33 -16.25 -12.28 32.87
C SER A 33 -17.22 -12.41 31.69
N LYS A 34 -17.55 -11.29 31.06
CA LYS A 34 -18.44 -11.22 29.90
C LYS A 34 -17.72 -11.23 28.54
N ASN A 35 -16.39 -11.31 28.52
CA ASN A 35 -15.59 -11.21 27.30
C ASN A 35 -16.01 -9.99 26.44
N LEU A 36 -16.13 -8.82 27.07
CA LEU A 36 -16.53 -7.60 26.36
C LEU A 36 -15.30 -6.98 25.69
N HIS A 37 -15.47 -6.50 24.47
CA HIS A 37 -14.47 -5.66 23.80
C HIS A 37 -14.80 -4.20 24.12
N LEU A 38 -13.89 -3.47 24.79
CA LEU A 38 -14.12 -2.07 25.15
C LEU A 38 -13.38 -1.16 24.16
N LEU A 39 -14.12 -0.29 23.48
CA LEU A 39 -13.58 0.78 22.64
C LEU A 39 -13.80 2.11 23.34
N SER A 40 -12.72 2.82 23.66
CA SER A 40 -12.79 4.09 24.40
C SER A 40 -12.47 5.28 23.49
N PHE A 41 -13.38 6.25 23.47
CA PHE A 41 -13.23 7.52 22.77
C PHE A 41 -13.12 8.63 23.80
N ILE A 42 -11.94 9.25 23.85
CA ILE A 42 -11.68 10.37 24.75
C ILE A 42 -11.76 11.65 23.93
N THR A 43 -12.76 12.48 24.23
CA THR A 43 -12.98 13.78 23.56
C THR A 43 -12.57 14.92 24.48
N GLY A 44 -11.67 15.81 24.06
CA GLY A 44 -11.37 16.99 24.87
C GLY A 44 -10.07 17.70 24.52
N SER A 45 -10.02 19.00 24.80
CA SER A 45 -8.83 19.82 24.57
C SER A 45 -7.70 19.49 25.56
N CYS A 46 -6.76 18.64 25.14
CA CYS A 46 -5.42 18.60 25.73
C CYS A 46 -4.71 19.93 25.42
N SER A 47 -4.97 20.96 26.23
CA SER A 47 -4.33 22.27 26.13
C SER A 47 -2.92 22.19 26.73
N GLY A 48 -2.03 21.51 26.01
CA GLY A 48 -0.59 21.43 26.26
C GLY A 48 0.11 21.05 24.97
N ALA A 49 1.04 21.88 24.51
CA ALA A 49 1.67 21.86 23.19
C ALA A 49 2.03 20.45 22.68
N LEU A 50 1.36 20.04 21.60
CA LEU A 50 1.71 18.87 20.78
C LEU A 50 2.95 19.20 19.93
N SER A 51 4.11 18.69 20.32
CA SER A 51 5.14 18.36 19.33
C SER A 51 4.80 17.01 18.73
N LYS A 52 4.73 16.99 17.39
CA LYS A 52 4.63 15.93 16.36
C LYS A 52 4.49 14.45 16.77
N PRO A 53 3.79 13.66 15.94
CA PRO A 53 3.51 12.26 16.20
C PRO A 53 4.74 11.41 15.92
N ASP A 54 5.37 10.91 16.98
CA ASP A 54 6.05 9.62 16.92
C ASP A 54 5.53 8.78 18.08
N MET A 55 5.03 7.62 17.71
CA MET A 55 4.49 6.60 18.59
C MET A 55 5.63 6.08 19.46
N HIS A 56 5.76 6.61 20.68
CA HIS A 56 6.18 5.91 21.90
C HIS A 56 6.16 6.90 23.07
N PHE A 57 5.15 6.75 23.94
CA PHE A 57 5.07 7.49 25.19
C PHE A 57 6.32 7.24 26.06
N LYS A 58 7.09 8.29 26.33
CA LYS A 58 7.87 8.42 27.57
C LYS A 58 7.74 9.83 28.11
N CYS A 59 6.82 10.00 29.05
CA CYS A 59 6.79 11.16 29.93
C CYS A 59 7.73 10.94 31.12
N ALA A 60 8.92 11.52 31.07
CA ALA A 60 9.51 12.31 32.17
C ALA A 60 10.93 12.76 31.82
N THR A 61 11.19 14.07 31.87
CA THR A 61 12.06 14.69 32.89
C THR A 61 12.10 16.20 32.67
N GLY A 62 12.09 16.97 33.76
CA GLY A 62 12.60 18.35 33.75
C GLY A 62 11.71 19.43 34.36
N LYS A 63 11.76 19.50 35.70
CA LYS A 63 11.59 20.69 36.57
C LYS A 63 10.20 21.33 36.71
N GLU A 64 9.62 21.00 37.87
CA GLU A 64 8.92 21.89 38.81
C GLU A 64 8.16 23.09 38.23
N ASN A 65 6.83 22.97 38.18
CA ASN A 65 5.95 23.96 38.79
C ASN A 65 4.57 23.35 39.07
N HIS A 66 4.08 23.55 40.29
CA HIS A 66 2.79 23.08 40.78
C HIS A 66 1.62 23.67 39.97
N ARG A 67 1.14 22.92 38.98
CA ARG A 67 -0.22 23.04 38.44
C ARG A 67 -0.87 21.68 38.54
N LYS A 68 -2.04 21.59 39.19
CA LYS A 68 -2.81 20.35 39.38
C LYS A 68 -2.91 19.62 38.03
N ARG A 69 -2.16 18.53 37.90
CA ARG A 69 -2.19 17.64 36.74
C ARG A 69 -3.58 17.00 36.68
N ARG A 70 -4.26 17.14 35.54
CA ARG A 70 -5.28 16.16 35.12
C ARG A 70 -4.52 14.86 34.85
N GLU A 71 -4.57 13.94 35.80
CA GLU A 71 -4.21 12.55 35.56
C GLU A 71 -5.31 11.95 34.69
N VAL A 72 -5.08 11.96 33.38
CA VAL A 72 -5.74 11.07 32.43
C VAL A 72 -5.61 9.65 32.97
N LEU A 73 -6.67 8.85 32.82
CA LEU A 73 -6.74 7.45 33.26
C LEU A 73 -5.40 6.73 33.09
N ASP A 74 -4.98 6.03 34.15
CA ASP A 74 -3.78 5.21 34.21
C ASP A 74 -3.61 4.39 32.92
N ASP A 75 -2.50 4.60 32.18
CA ASP A 75 -2.18 3.93 30.91
C ASP A 75 -2.28 2.40 31.05
N SER A 76 -2.04 1.89 32.26
CA SER A 76 -2.18 0.48 32.61
C SER A 76 -3.62 -0.05 32.56
N PHE A 77 -4.65 0.80 32.55
CA PHE A 77 -6.04 0.35 32.40
C PHE A 77 -6.36 -0.01 30.96
N TYR A 78 -5.90 0.78 29.98
CA TYR A 78 -6.20 0.55 28.57
C TYR A 78 -5.30 -0.52 27.95
N GLU A 79 -4.01 -0.54 28.29
CA GLU A 79 -3.06 -1.58 27.84
C GLU A 79 -3.47 -2.99 28.32
N LEU A 80 -4.07 -3.08 29.51
CA LEU A 80 -4.42 -4.35 30.16
C LEU A 80 -5.78 -4.91 29.72
N LEU A 81 -6.59 -4.11 29.03
CA LEU A 81 -7.90 -4.51 28.50
C LEU A 81 -7.83 -4.93 27.03
N GLY A 82 -6.68 -4.78 26.35
CA GLY A 82 -6.52 -5.11 24.93
C GLY A 82 -7.50 -4.35 24.03
N GLY A 83 -7.99 -3.19 24.49
CA GLY A 83 -8.99 -2.39 23.79
C GLY A 83 -8.35 -1.15 23.17
N ASP A 84 -8.72 -0.84 21.94
CA ASP A 84 -8.24 0.34 21.24
C ASP A 84 -8.79 1.62 21.87
N THR A 85 -7.90 2.61 22.08
CA THR A 85 -8.26 3.92 22.64
C THR A 85 -8.00 4.99 21.60
N PHE A 86 -9.04 5.75 21.27
CA PHE A 86 -9.00 6.81 20.27
C PHE A 86 -9.14 8.17 20.95
N ILE A 87 -8.14 9.03 20.76
CA ILE A 87 -8.22 10.43 21.18
C ILE A 87 -8.82 11.21 20.02
N VAL A 88 -10.03 11.72 20.21
CA VAL A 88 -10.77 12.42 19.15
C VAL A 88 -10.80 13.90 19.48
N PRO A 89 -10.28 14.79 18.61
CA PRO A 89 -10.46 16.23 18.79
C PRO A 89 -11.96 16.55 18.79
N ASP A 90 -12.39 17.43 19.70
CA ASP A 90 -13.80 17.78 19.85
C ASP A 90 -14.44 18.08 18.48
N ARG A 91 -15.53 17.33 18.18
CA ARG A 91 -16.45 17.48 17.02
C ARG A 91 -16.17 16.67 15.74
N LYS A 92 -15.30 15.64 15.76
CA LYS A 92 -15.11 14.73 14.60
C LYS A 92 -15.21 13.24 14.95
N ILE A 93 -16.35 12.81 15.49
CA ILE A 93 -16.58 11.40 15.87
C ILE A 93 -16.73 10.49 14.63
N SER A 94 -17.12 11.04 13.49
CA SER A 94 -17.38 10.25 12.27
C SER A 94 -16.13 9.60 11.67
N GLU A 95 -14.97 10.26 11.76
CA GLU A 95 -13.72 9.75 11.18
C GLU A 95 -13.19 8.50 11.93
N PRO A 96 -13.05 8.50 13.29
CA PRO A 96 -12.66 7.32 14.04
C PRO A 96 -13.68 6.18 13.99
N LEU A 97 -14.98 6.50 13.85
CA LEU A 97 -16.03 5.48 13.77
C LEU A 97 -15.92 4.69 12.46
N ASP A 98 -15.64 5.36 11.33
CA ASP A 98 -15.36 4.70 10.06
C ASP A 98 -14.13 3.76 10.20
N THR A 99 -13.04 4.22 10.85
CA THR A 99 -11.84 3.39 11.14
C THR A 99 -12.13 2.18 12.05
N ILE A 100 -13.08 2.32 12.98
CA ILE A 100 -13.47 1.26 13.91
C ILE A 100 -14.40 0.24 13.27
N LEU A 101 -15.28 0.67 12.37
CA LEU A 101 -16.08 -0.23 11.53
C LEU A 101 -15.16 -1.04 10.62
N GLU A 102 -14.11 -0.42 10.07
CA GLU A 102 -13.05 -1.06 9.29
C GLU A 102 -12.26 -2.09 10.12
N HIS A 103 -11.86 -1.75 11.36
CA HIS A 103 -11.03 -2.64 12.20
C HIS A 103 -11.80 -3.75 12.95
N ASN A 104 -12.99 -3.47 13.47
CA ASN A 104 -13.66 -4.37 14.43
C ASN A 104 -14.73 -5.28 13.82
N MET A 105 -15.23 -4.99 12.62
CA MET A 105 -16.25 -5.84 11.97
C MET A 105 -15.67 -6.85 10.98
N GLY A 106 -14.34 -6.91 10.82
CA GLY A 106 -13.68 -7.76 9.81
C GLY A 106 -14.00 -7.35 8.36
N LEU A 107 -14.68 -6.23 8.18
CA LEU A 107 -15.09 -5.68 6.90
C LEU A 107 -13.97 -4.79 6.35
N LYS A 108 -12.90 -5.44 5.90
CA LYS A 108 -11.61 -4.81 5.62
C LYS A 108 -11.59 -3.85 4.43
N HIS A 109 -12.61 -3.84 3.58
CA HIS A 109 -12.45 -3.33 2.22
C HIS A 109 -13.61 -2.44 1.77
N VAL A 110 -13.30 -1.16 1.54
CA VAL A 110 -14.28 -0.14 1.19
C VAL A 110 -13.98 0.44 -0.19
N THR A 111 -14.78 0.09 -1.19
CA THR A 111 -14.79 0.83 -2.47
C THR A 111 -15.50 2.15 -2.24
N THR A 112 -14.82 3.27 -2.49
CA THR A 112 -15.41 4.61 -2.32
C THR A 112 -15.33 5.39 -3.62
N TRP A 113 -16.44 6.00 -4.04
CA TRP A 113 -16.44 6.97 -5.13
C TRP A 113 -17.42 8.10 -4.88
N LYS A 114 -17.28 9.18 -5.64
CA LYS A 114 -18.04 10.42 -5.51
C LYS A 114 -18.57 10.86 -6.87
N ALA A 115 -19.85 11.22 -6.93
CA ALA A 115 -20.49 11.81 -8.11
C ALA A 115 -21.20 13.12 -7.76
N THR A 116 -21.42 13.94 -8.79
CA THR A 116 -22.21 15.16 -8.69
C THR A 116 -23.42 15.02 -9.59
N LEU A 117 -24.62 15.07 -9.03
CA LEU A 117 -25.89 14.94 -9.76
C LEU A 117 -26.51 16.32 -9.90
N SER A 118 -26.91 16.72 -11.10
CA SER A 118 -27.58 18.03 -11.31
C SER A 118 -28.99 17.93 -11.85
N ASN A 119 -29.38 16.83 -12.50
CA ASN A 119 -30.75 16.39 -12.81
C ASN A 119 -30.79 14.90 -13.23
N ASP A 120 -29.73 14.16 -12.91
CA ASP A 120 -29.54 12.78 -13.35
C ASP A 120 -29.72 11.84 -12.17
N ASP A 121 -30.24 10.65 -12.47
CA ASP A 121 -30.29 9.55 -11.53
C ASP A 121 -28.91 8.89 -11.43
N LEU A 122 -28.62 8.28 -10.28
CA LEU A 122 -27.37 7.59 -10.03
C LEU A 122 -27.60 6.12 -9.75
N ASP A 123 -27.08 5.27 -10.62
CA ASP A 123 -27.10 3.84 -10.46
C ASP A 123 -25.89 3.33 -9.67
N ILE A 124 -26.17 2.45 -8.71
CA ILE A 124 -25.21 1.82 -7.82
C ILE A 124 -25.38 0.30 -7.96
N PHE A 125 -24.40 -0.35 -8.56
CA PHE A 125 -24.36 -1.80 -8.65
C PHE A 125 -23.90 -2.42 -7.32
N ILE A 126 -24.71 -3.32 -6.76
CA ILE A 126 -24.43 -4.07 -5.54
C ILE A 126 -24.43 -5.57 -5.89
N ASP A 127 -23.34 -6.28 -5.61
CA ASP A 127 -23.26 -7.74 -5.76
C ASP A 127 -23.45 -8.47 -4.44
N VAL A 128 -23.50 -9.81 -4.51
CA VAL A 128 -23.76 -10.70 -3.36
C VAL A 128 -22.69 -10.64 -2.27
N HIS A 129 -21.50 -10.10 -2.59
CA HIS A 129 -20.38 -10.00 -1.67
C HIS A 129 -20.35 -8.67 -0.90
N ILE A 130 -21.24 -7.73 -1.25
CA ILE A 130 -21.40 -6.49 -0.50
C ILE A 130 -22.25 -6.74 0.73
N GLN A 131 -21.66 -6.53 1.90
CA GLN A 131 -22.31 -6.75 3.19
C GLN A 131 -22.93 -5.47 3.73
N ALA A 132 -22.41 -4.31 3.34
CA ALA A 132 -22.99 -3.02 3.67
C ALA A 132 -22.65 -1.99 2.60
N PHE A 133 -23.50 -0.99 2.43
CA PHE A 133 -23.10 0.22 1.74
C PHE A 133 -23.65 1.47 2.43
N THR A 134 -22.91 2.57 2.26
CA THR A 134 -23.24 3.88 2.79
C THR A 134 -23.30 4.88 1.64
N ILE A 135 -24.30 5.76 1.66
CA ILE A 135 -24.42 6.88 0.74
C ILE A 135 -24.42 8.17 1.56
N GLU A 136 -23.49 9.07 1.30
CA GLU A 136 -23.46 10.41 1.86
C GLU A 136 -23.91 11.41 0.78
N ILE A 137 -25.02 12.12 1.03
CA ILE A 137 -25.60 13.09 0.09
C ILE A 137 -25.44 14.48 0.70
N LYS A 138 -24.82 15.41 -0.06
CA LYS A 138 -24.65 16.82 0.30
C LYS A 138 -25.34 17.71 -0.73
N GLY A 139 -26.26 18.56 -0.30
CA GLY A 139 -26.93 19.52 -1.19
C GLY A 139 -27.96 20.36 -0.44
N PRO A 140 -28.22 21.63 -0.84
CA PRO A 140 -28.91 22.64 -0.05
C PRO A 140 -30.29 22.22 0.51
N ARG A 141 -31.05 21.37 -0.19
CA ARG A 141 -32.29 20.76 0.31
C ARG A 141 -32.37 19.25 0.01
N ALA A 142 -31.26 18.54 0.15
CA ALA A 142 -31.26 17.09 0.06
C ALA A 142 -32.38 16.53 0.97
N SER A 143 -33.34 15.79 0.39
CA SER A 143 -34.37 15.07 1.15
C SER A 143 -34.32 13.61 0.73
N PRO A 144 -33.40 12.81 1.30
CA PRO A 144 -33.10 11.48 0.79
C PRO A 144 -34.17 10.43 1.09
N LYS A 145 -35.17 10.78 1.92
CA LYS A 145 -36.18 9.83 2.43
C LYS A 145 -36.98 9.14 1.32
N SER A 146 -37.00 9.69 0.11
CA SER A 146 -37.66 9.10 -1.07
C SER A 146 -36.73 8.97 -2.29
N ALA A 147 -35.43 9.22 -2.13
CA ALA A 147 -34.51 9.27 -3.27
C ALA A 147 -33.92 7.91 -3.60
N LEU A 148 -33.72 7.02 -2.62
CA LEU A 148 -33.10 5.71 -2.85
C LEU A 148 -34.16 4.65 -3.18
N LYS A 149 -33.99 3.99 -4.33
CA LYS A 149 -34.76 2.82 -4.76
C LYS A 149 -33.91 1.56 -4.69
N ASN A 150 -34.54 0.49 -4.23
CA ASN A 150 -33.94 -0.84 -4.25
C ASN A 150 -33.98 -1.42 -5.68
N PRO A 151 -33.36 -2.60 -5.92
CA PRO A 151 -33.37 -3.24 -7.24
C PRO A 151 -34.75 -3.63 -7.76
N SER A 152 -35.78 -3.68 -6.91
CA SER A 152 -37.17 -3.89 -7.34
C SER A 152 -37.88 -2.59 -7.75
N GLY A 153 -37.17 -1.45 -7.77
CA GLY A 153 -37.70 -0.12 -8.08
C GLY A 153 -38.55 0.51 -6.97
N SER A 154 -38.62 -0.13 -5.80
CA SER A 154 -39.39 0.36 -4.65
C SER A 154 -38.53 1.26 -3.77
N ASN A 155 -39.15 2.27 -3.17
CA ASN A 155 -38.45 3.14 -2.22
C ASN A 155 -37.97 2.35 -1.00
N VAL A 156 -36.76 2.66 -0.55
CA VAL A 156 -36.17 2.01 0.61
C VAL A 156 -36.89 2.43 1.88
N VAL A 157 -37.20 1.43 2.71
CA VAL A 157 -37.78 1.64 4.04
C VAL A 157 -36.64 1.64 5.05
N TYR A 158 -36.45 2.78 5.73
CA TYR A 158 -35.41 2.96 6.74
C TYR A 158 -35.91 2.50 8.11
N THR A 159 -35.91 1.18 8.32
CA THR A 159 -36.27 0.54 9.60
C THR A 159 -35.29 -0.58 9.94
N GLY A 160 -34.99 -0.75 11.22
CA GLY A 160 -34.07 -1.80 11.69
C GLY A 160 -32.63 -1.47 11.29
N ASP A 161 -32.01 -2.37 10.53
CA ASP A 161 -30.60 -2.27 10.13
C ASP A 161 -30.35 -1.23 9.02
N ASN A 162 -31.42 -0.78 8.34
CA ASN A 162 -31.35 0.31 7.37
C ASN A 162 -31.65 1.64 8.05
N ASN A 163 -30.72 2.58 7.97
CA ASN A 163 -30.83 3.86 8.66
C ASN A 163 -30.55 5.06 7.74
N ILE A 164 -31.14 6.19 8.09
CA ILE A 164 -30.88 7.50 7.50
C ILE A 164 -30.60 8.50 8.61
N ASP A 165 -29.37 9.03 8.62
CA ASP A 165 -28.91 10.02 9.57
C ASP A 165 -28.89 11.40 8.92
N ASP A 166 -29.48 12.39 9.60
CA ASP A 166 -29.33 13.81 9.27
C ASP A 166 -28.11 14.35 10.03
N LEU A 167 -27.03 14.62 9.29
CA LEU A 167 -25.77 15.14 9.86
C LEU A 167 -25.78 16.67 9.99
N GLY A 168 -26.91 17.32 9.64
CA GLY A 168 -27.05 18.77 9.56
C GLY A 168 -26.34 19.36 8.35
N LYS A 169 -26.49 20.69 8.16
CA LYS A 169 -25.89 21.45 7.05
C LYS A 169 -26.20 20.84 5.66
N SER A 170 -27.40 20.31 5.52
CA SER A 170 -27.88 19.67 4.30
C SER A 170 -27.00 18.48 3.86
N THR A 171 -26.49 17.73 4.83
CA THR A 171 -25.76 16.48 4.65
C THR A 171 -26.54 15.33 5.27
N TYR A 172 -26.73 14.26 4.51
CA TYR A 172 -27.42 13.05 4.96
C TYR A 172 -26.55 11.83 4.72
N LYS A 173 -26.60 10.87 5.64
CA LYS A 173 -25.92 9.58 5.52
C LYS A 173 -26.97 8.46 5.54
N ILE A 174 -27.07 7.71 4.45
CA ILE A 174 -27.87 6.49 4.35
C ILE A 174 -26.94 5.31 4.57
N SER A 175 -27.32 4.38 5.43
CA SER A 175 -26.57 3.14 5.67
C SER A 175 -27.51 1.95 5.46
N ILE A 176 -27.10 1.02 4.59
CA ILE A 176 -27.85 -0.21 4.28
C ILE A 176 -26.96 -1.40 4.64
N ILE A 177 -27.48 -2.32 5.44
CA ILE A 177 -26.78 -3.53 5.88
C ILE A 177 -27.46 -4.74 5.23
N HIS A 178 -26.67 -5.70 4.75
CA HIS A 178 -27.11 -6.86 3.97
C HIS A 178 -27.99 -6.46 2.77
N PRO A 179 -27.50 -5.58 1.89
CA PRO A 179 -28.28 -5.12 0.75
C PRO A 179 -28.61 -6.28 -0.20
N VAL A 180 -29.79 -6.23 -0.82
CA VAL A 180 -30.14 -7.14 -1.92
C VAL A 180 -29.27 -6.79 -3.13
N ALA A 181 -28.69 -7.82 -3.76
CA ALA A 181 -27.91 -7.67 -4.98
C ALA A 181 -28.76 -7.11 -6.14
N GLY A 182 -28.13 -6.30 -6.98
CA GLY A 182 -28.74 -5.63 -8.13
C GLY A 182 -28.37 -4.15 -8.21
N THR A 183 -29.03 -3.44 -9.12
CA THR A 183 -28.83 -1.99 -9.31
C THR A 183 -29.77 -1.21 -8.40
N TRP A 184 -29.20 -0.45 -7.48
CA TRP A 184 -29.90 0.53 -6.67
C TRP A 184 -29.83 1.89 -7.36
N SER A 185 -30.89 2.69 -7.32
CA SER A 185 -30.89 4.01 -7.96
C SER A 185 -31.17 5.12 -6.96
N ILE A 186 -30.44 6.23 -7.08
CA ILE A 186 -30.75 7.47 -6.40
C ILE A 186 -31.41 8.41 -7.40
N GLU A 187 -32.68 8.73 -7.15
CA GLU A 187 -33.42 9.69 -7.95
C GLU A 187 -33.19 11.11 -7.41
N ASN A 188 -32.63 11.97 -8.24
CA ASN A 188 -32.45 13.37 -7.89
C ASN A 188 -33.73 14.16 -8.22
N THR A 189 -34.26 14.90 -7.25
CA THR A 189 -35.36 15.82 -7.51
C THR A 189 -34.89 16.98 -8.39
N PRO A 190 -35.54 17.23 -9.55
CA PRO A 190 -35.07 18.23 -10.51
C PRO A 190 -35.08 19.62 -9.87
N SER A 191 -33.93 20.31 -9.92
CA SER A 191 -33.63 21.70 -9.49
C SER A 191 -32.41 21.87 -8.57
N GLU A 192 -31.76 20.78 -8.13
CA GLU A 192 -30.62 20.88 -7.21
C GLU A 192 -29.42 20.02 -7.63
N THR A 193 -28.22 20.55 -7.34
CA THR A 193 -26.97 19.82 -7.47
C THR A 193 -26.66 19.11 -6.16
N TRP A 194 -26.60 17.78 -6.19
CA TRP A 194 -26.17 16.95 -5.07
C TRP A 194 -24.75 16.44 -5.30
N THR A 195 -23.95 16.45 -4.26
CA THR A 195 -22.72 15.67 -4.20
C THR A 195 -23.02 14.38 -3.45
N VAL A 196 -22.89 13.25 -4.13
CA VAL A 196 -23.14 11.92 -3.58
C VAL A 196 -21.82 11.18 -3.45
N THR A 197 -21.49 10.71 -2.25
CA THR A 197 -20.38 9.79 -2.01
C THR A 197 -20.96 8.42 -1.68
N VAL A 198 -20.53 7.38 -2.38
CA VAL A 198 -20.94 6.00 -2.14
C VAL A 198 -19.74 5.23 -1.60
N LYS A 199 -19.93 4.53 -0.49
CA LYS A 199 -18.98 3.60 0.13
C LYS A 199 -19.59 2.20 0.11
N LEU A 200 -18.99 1.27 -0.60
CA LEU A 200 -19.39 -0.14 -0.65
C LEU A 200 -18.44 -0.96 0.20
N GLN A 201 -18.96 -1.85 1.03
CA GLN A 201 -18.18 -2.67 1.94
C GLN A 201 -18.51 -4.14 1.74
N GLY A 202 -17.50 -4.95 1.45
CA GLY A 202 -17.69 -6.36 1.10
C GLY A 202 -16.51 -7.26 1.45
N SER A 203 -16.65 -8.54 1.12
CA SER A 203 -15.64 -9.58 1.36
C SER A 203 -14.48 -9.55 0.37
N ILE A 204 -14.74 -9.18 -0.89
CA ILE A 204 -13.74 -9.14 -1.97
C ILE A 204 -13.09 -7.75 -2.07
N THR A 205 -11.76 -7.71 -2.22
CA THR A 205 -10.99 -6.49 -2.52
C THR A 205 -9.83 -6.78 -3.45
N PHE A 206 -9.11 -5.75 -3.86
CA PHE A 206 -7.82 -5.92 -4.49
C PHE A 206 -6.84 -4.79 -4.20
N MET A 207 -5.56 -5.09 -4.38
CA MET A 207 -4.47 -4.14 -4.54
C MET A 207 -3.97 -4.16 -5.98
N GLN A 208 -3.29 -3.10 -6.40
CA GLN A 208 -2.74 -3.02 -7.75
C GLN A 208 -1.29 -2.54 -7.74
N TYR A 209 -0.54 -2.98 -8.75
CA TYR A 209 0.84 -2.59 -9.00
C TYR A 209 1.06 -2.45 -10.50
N PHE A 210 1.66 -1.35 -10.92
CA PHE A 210 2.14 -1.20 -12.30
C PHE A 210 3.58 -1.71 -12.37
N LEU A 211 3.84 -2.63 -13.29
CA LEU A 211 5.14 -3.24 -13.49
C LEU A 211 5.72 -2.82 -14.85
N GLU A 212 6.96 -2.34 -14.85
CA GLU A 212 7.74 -2.08 -16.05
C GLU A 212 8.62 -3.28 -16.40
N ASP A 213 8.82 -3.53 -17.69
CA ASP A 213 9.76 -4.55 -18.17
C ASP A 213 11.17 -3.95 -18.30
N VAL A 214 12.06 -4.37 -17.40
CA VAL A 214 13.47 -4.01 -17.40
C VAL A 214 14.29 -5.23 -17.79
N TYR A 215 14.63 -5.30 -19.09
CA TYR A 215 15.43 -6.38 -19.69
C TYR A 215 14.84 -7.80 -19.52
N GLY A 216 13.53 -7.94 -19.67
CA GLY A 216 12.78 -9.19 -19.52
C GLY A 216 12.36 -9.49 -18.07
N THR A 217 12.61 -8.57 -17.14
CA THR A 217 12.23 -8.69 -15.73
C THR A 217 11.18 -7.65 -15.39
N LEU A 218 10.01 -8.09 -14.93
CA LEU A 218 8.95 -7.21 -14.48
C LEU A 218 9.26 -6.65 -13.09
N LEU A 219 9.40 -5.33 -12.99
CA LEU A 219 9.70 -4.63 -11.75
C LEU A 219 8.59 -3.61 -11.43
N PRO A 220 8.19 -3.46 -10.17
CA PRO A 220 7.18 -2.47 -9.80
C PRO A 220 7.71 -1.05 -10.03
N ILE A 221 6.86 -0.19 -10.57
CA ILE A 221 7.12 1.25 -10.65
C ILE A 221 7.03 1.81 -9.23
N MET A 222 8.18 2.26 -8.70
CA MET A 222 8.29 2.76 -7.33
C MET A 222 8.24 4.29 -7.30
N GLY A 223 7.51 4.86 -6.33
CA GLY A 223 7.60 6.28 -5.97
C GLY A 223 6.98 7.29 -6.95
N SER A 224 6.59 6.86 -8.15
CA SER A 224 5.99 7.70 -9.19
C SER A 224 4.80 7.02 -9.85
N SER A 225 3.97 7.82 -10.54
CA SER A 225 2.90 7.30 -11.39
C SER A 225 3.46 6.72 -12.69
N PRO A 226 2.78 5.73 -13.29
CA PRO A 226 3.20 5.19 -14.59
C PRO A 226 3.22 6.26 -15.68
N LEU A 227 4.13 6.12 -16.64
CA LEU A 227 4.29 7.07 -17.74
C LEU A 227 3.09 7.01 -18.69
N SER A 228 2.55 8.18 -19.06
CA SER A 228 1.46 8.32 -20.02
C SER A 228 1.79 7.63 -21.35
N GLU A 229 0.81 6.90 -21.90
CA GLU A 229 0.87 6.11 -23.14
C GLU A 229 1.90 4.96 -23.15
N SER A 230 2.57 4.71 -22.03
CA SER A 230 3.52 3.59 -21.93
C SER A 230 2.79 2.25 -21.81
N ASN A 231 3.46 1.20 -22.30
CA ASN A 231 3.01 -0.17 -22.10
C ASN A 231 3.61 -0.69 -20.80
N VAL A 232 2.76 -1.14 -19.88
CA VAL A 232 3.16 -1.73 -18.60
C VAL A 232 2.36 -3.01 -18.36
N THR A 233 2.77 -3.80 -17.38
CA THR A 233 1.96 -4.91 -16.87
C THR A 233 1.27 -4.48 -15.61
N LEU A 234 -0.06 -4.50 -15.59
CA LEU A 234 -0.84 -4.32 -14.37
C LEU A 234 -0.92 -5.65 -13.63
N LYS A 235 -0.40 -5.69 -12.41
CA LYS A 235 -0.58 -6.77 -11.45
C LYS A 235 -1.67 -6.38 -10.46
N VAL A 236 -2.59 -7.31 -10.20
CA VAL A 236 -3.73 -7.15 -9.30
C VAL A 236 -3.69 -8.29 -8.29
N ASP A 237 -3.57 -7.98 -7.01
CA ASP A 237 -3.61 -8.96 -5.92
C ASP A 237 -5.00 -8.91 -5.29
N VAL A 238 -5.77 -9.99 -5.41
CA VAL A 238 -7.18 -10.04 -5.03
C VAL A 238 -7.36 -10.87 -3.77
N GLU A 239 -8.05 -10.32 -2.77
CA GLU A 239 -8.37 -11.01 -1.53
C GLU A 239 -9.86 -11.32 -1.42
N GLY A 240 -10.18 -12.37 -0.67
CA GLY A 240 -11.57 -12.74 -0.36
C GLY A 240 -12.27 -13.58 -1.42
N LEU A 241 -11.54 -14.05 -2.43
CA LEU A 241 -12.03 -14.99 -3.43
C LEU A 241 -12.01 -16.43 -2.92
N LYS A 242 -13.03 -17.20 -3.32
CA LYS A 242 -13.10 -18.65 -3.15
C LYS A 242 -12.47 -19.36 -4.34
N GLU A 243 -12.22 -20.66 -4.22
CA GLU A 243 -11.61 -21.48 -5.29
C GLU A 243 -12.42 -21.46 -6.61
N GLU A 244 -13.74 -21.25 -6.53
CA GLU A 244 -14.61 -21.20 -7.73
C GLU A 244 -14.72 -19.80 -8.34
N ASP A 245 -14.17 -18.77 -7.68
CA ASP A 245 -14.28 -17.39 -8.12
C ASP A 245 -13.19 -17.05 -9.15
N SER A 246 -13.48 -16.10 -10.03
CA SER A 246 -12.55 -15.67 -11.07
C SER A 246 -12.57 -14.16 -11.26
N VAL A 247 -11.40 -13.60 -11.55
CA VAL A 247 -11.24 -12.22 -12.02
C VAL A 247 -11.07 -12.28 -13.54
N LEU A 248 -11.99 -11.65 -14.28
CA LEU A 248 -12.05 -11.79 -15.73
C LEU A 248 -11.40 -10.60 -16.43
N TYR A 249 -11.72 -9.39 -15.97
CA TYR A 249 -11.32 -8.15 -16.61
C TYR A 249 -10.81 -7.14 -15.60
N VAL A 250 -9.92 -6.28 -16.08
CA VAL A 250 -9.63 -5.00 -15.47
C VAL A 250 -10.08 -3.89 -16.41
N HIS A 251 -10.77 -2.90 -15.85
CA HIS A 251 -11.29 -1.75 -16.55
C HIS A 251 -10.56 -0.51 -16.05
N LEU A 252 -10.09 0.31 -16.99
CA LEU A 252 -9.59 1.64 -16.72
C LEU A 252 -10.76 2.62 -16.90
N LEU A 253 -11.11 3.32 -15.83
CA LEU A 253 -12.24 4.25 -15.82
C LEU A 253 -11.74 5.69 -15.76
N ASP A 254 -12.45 6.61 -16.40
CA ASP A 254 -12.20 8.04 -16.21
C ASP A 254 -12.75 8.54 -14.86
N ASN A 255 -12.57 9.84 -14.59
CA ASN A 255 -13.09 10.48 -13.38
C ASN A 255 -14.63 10.48 -13.29
N SER A 256 -15.33 10.32 -14.42
CA SER A 256 -16.78 10.19 -14.52
C SER A 256 -17.26 8.73 -14.45
N ARG A 257 -16.35 7.78 -14.21
CA ARG A 257 -16.59 6.32 -14.18
C ARG A 257 -17.01 5.75 -15.54
N GLN A 258 -16.72 6.46 -16.63
CA GLN A 258 -16.87 5.92 -17.98
C GLN A 258 -15.66 5.04 -18.29
N GLU A 259 -15.90 3.87 -18.88
CA GLU A 259 -14.83 2.99 -19.33
C GLU A 259 -14.01 3.68 -20.42
N ILE A 260 -12.71 3.79 -20.17
CA ILE A 260 -11.70 4.20 -21.15
C ILE A 260 -11.33 2.97 -21.96
N GLU A 261 -10.86 1.93 -21.27
CA GLU A 261 -10.40 0.66 -21.85
C GLU A 261 -10.62 -0.51 -20.89
N SER A 262 -10.68 -1.72 -21.44
CA SER A 262 -10.79 -2.96 -20.69
C SER A 262 -9.81 -4.02 -21.20
N TYR A 263 -9.27 -4.81 -20.26
CA TYR A 263 -8.21 -5.78 -20.51
C TYR A 263 -8.55 -7.11 -19.83
N ASN A 264 -8.29 -8.20 -20.54
CA ASN A 264 -8.42 -9.55 -19.98
C ASN A 264 -7.30 -9.79 -18.97
N LEU A 265 -7.66 -10.23 -17.77
CA LEU A 265 -6.68 -10.65 -16.77
C LEU A 265 -6.32 -12.12 -16.97
N THR A 266 -5.02 -12.41 -16.98
CA THR A 266 -4.53 -13.78 -16.78
C THR A 266 -4.35 -13.98 -15.29
N TYR A 267 -5.07 -14.94 -14.72
CA TYR A 267 -5.19 -15.10 -13.29
C TYR A 267 -4.65 -16.45 -12.84
N TYR A 268 -3.87 -16.46 -11.76
CA TYR A 268 -3.26 -17.66 -11.20
C TYR A 268 -3.04 -17.51 -9.69
N GLU A 269 -2.88 -18.64 -9.01
CA GLU A 269 -2.57 -18.69 -7.59
C GLU A 269 -1.05 -18.75 -7.38
N GLU A 270 -0.52 -17.86 -6.56
CA GLU A 270 0.89 -17.82 -6.15
C GLU A 270 0.96 -17.76 -4.62
N ALA A 271 1.55 -18.79 -4.00
CA ALA A 271 1.70 -18.87 -2.54
C ALA A 271 0.40 -18.74 -1.72
N GLY A 272 -0.75 -19.12 -2.28
CA GLY A 272 -2.06 -18.98 -1.64
C GLY A 272 -2.70 -17.61 -1.84
N GLU A 273 -2.03 -16.72 -2.57
CA GLU A 273 -2.57 -15.44 -2.99
C GLU A 273 -3.01 -15.51 -4.45
N MET A 274 -4.06 -14.77 -4.74
CA MET A 274 -4.72 -14.78 -6.02
C MET A 274 -4.29 -13.57 -6.84
N ILE A 275 -3.57 -13.82 -7.93
CA ILE A 275 -2.87 -12.78 -8.68
C ILE A 275 -3.40 -12.74 -10.11
N GLY A 276 -3.86 -11.56 -10.53
CA GLY A 276 -4.20 -11.23 -11.91
C GLY A 276 -3.10 -10.39 -12.57
N MET A 277 -2.76 -10.69 -13.81
CA MET A 277 -1.85 -9.87 -14.62
C MET A 277 -2.44 -9.55 -15.99
N ALA A 278 -2.30 -8.30 -16.44
CA ALA A 278 -2.67 -7.88 -17.78
C ALA A 278 -1.63 -6.90 -18.35
N PRO A 279 -1.15 -7.09 -19.59
CA PRO A 279 -0.45 -6.02 -20.30
C PRO A 279 -1.46 -4.93 -20.64
N ILE A 280 -1.15 -3.69 -20.28
CA ILE A 280 -2.02 -2.53 -20.49
C ILE A 280 -1.25 -1.36 -21.10
N GLN A 281 -1.96 -0.49 -21.79
CA GLN A 281 -1.48 0.83 -22.18
C GLN A 281 -2.00 1.86 -21.17
N ILE A 282 -1.11 2.71 -20.67
CA ILE A 282 -1.47 3.75 -19.70
C ILE A 282 -2.16 4.92 -20.41
N PRO A 283 -3.37 5.33 -20.01
CA PRO A 283 -4.05 6.48 -20.60
C PRO A 283 -3.23 7.78 -20.48
N ASP A 284 -3.51 8.75 -21.34
CA ASP A 284 -2.93 10.11 -21.24
C ASP A 284 -3.73 11.06 -20.33
N GLN A 285 -4.74 10.51 -19.64
CA GLN A 285 -5.61 11.22 -18.72
C GLN A 285 -5.67 10.51 -17.36
N PRO A 286 -6.02 11.23 -16.27
CA PRO A 286 -6.26 10.58 -14.98
C PRO A 286 -7.32 9.49 -15.07
N PHE A 287 -7.07 8.37 -14.41
CA PHE A 287 -7.92 7.20 -14.49
C PHE A 287 -8.00 6.47 -13.15
N LYS A 288 -8.97 5.57 -13.03
CA LYS A 288 -9.14 4.63 -11.92
C LYS A 288 -9.11 3.20 -12.44
N VAL A 289 -8.92 2.27 -11.53
CA VAL A 289 -8.93 0.84 -11.84
C VAL A 289 -10.11 0.16 -11.17
N MET A 290 -10.82 -0.64 -11.96
CA MET A 290 -11.91 -1.49 -11.51
C MET A 290 -11.65 -2.92 -11.99
N ILE A 291 -11.77 -3.90 -11.10
CA ILE A 291 -11.81 -5.31 -11.48
C ILE A 291 -13.25 -5.77 -11.65
N HIS A 292 -13.45 -6.69 -12.58
CA HIS A 292 -14.71 -7.36 -12.85
C HIS A 292 -14.45 -8.87 -12.90
N GLY A 293 -15.21 -9.60 -12.10
CA GLY A 293 -15.10 -11.04 -12.00
C GLY A 293 -16.44 -11.73 -11.83
N SER A 294 -16.40 -13.05 -11.70
CA SER A 294 -17.56 -13.90 -11.45
C SER A 294 -17.33 -14.75 -10.21
N SER A 295 -18.36 -14.85 -9.37
CA SER A 295 -18.35 -15.63 -8.15
C SER A 295 -19.74 -16.24 -7.92
N GLU A 296 -19.80 -17.55 -7.66
CA GLU A 296 -21.06 -18.30 -7.51
C GLU A 296 -22.05 -18.09 -8.69
N GLY A 297 -21.52 -17.87 -9.90
CA GLY A 297 -22.31 -17.60 -11.11
C GLY A 297 -22.90 -16.19 -11.19
N SER A 298 -22.53 -15.28 -10.30
CA SER A 298 -22.89 -13.87 -10.31
C SER A 298 -21.68 -12.98 -10.55
N ASP A 299 -21.87 -11.89 -11.28
CA ASP A 299 -20.80 -10.92 -11.52
C ASP A 299 -20.57 -10.05 -10.27
N TYR A 300 -19.31 -9.70 -10.02
CA TYR A 300 -18.93 -8.73 -9.00
C TYR A 300 -18.00 -7.66 -9.58
N ARG A 301 -18.01 -6.47 -8.97
CA ARG A 301 -17.16 -5.34 -9.39
C ARG A 301 -16.52 -4.66 -8.20
N ARG A 302 -15.21 -4.41 -8.25
CA ARG A 302 -14.51 -3.63 -7.21
C ARG A 302 -13.74 -2.50 -7.89
N GLU A 303 -13.92 -1.29 -7.38
CA GLU A 303 -13.23 -0.08 -7.86
C GLU A 303 -12.32 0.43 -6.74
N LEU A 304 -11.09 0.82 -7.08
CA LEU A 304 -10.22 1.53 -6.14
C LEU A 304 -10.63 3.00 -6.08
N ALA A 305 -10.56 3.58 -4.87
CA ALA A 305 -10.89 4.98 -4.67
C ALA A 305 -9.85 5.91 -5.31
N ASP A 306 -8.59 5.46 -5.39
CA ASP A 306 -7.46 6.26 -5.81
C ASP A 306 -7.50 6.57 -7.31
N VAL A 307 -7.36 7.87 -7.64
CA VAL A 307 -7.19 8.33 -9.00
C VAL A 307 -5.71 8.33 -9.33
N ILE A 308 -5.35 7.58 -10.36
CA ILE A 308 -3.99 7.51 -10.88
C ILE A 308 -3.85 8.62 -11.89
N THR A 309 -2.88 9.51 -11.65
CA THR A 309 -2.52 10.56 -12.59
C THR A 309 -1.26 10.12 -13.32
N PRO A 310 -1.33 9.70 -14.59
CA PRO A 310 -0.15 9.31 -15.36
C PRO A 310 0.90 10.41 -15.35
N SER A 311 2.18 10.01 -15.32
CA SER A 311 3.26 10.95 -15.50
C SER A 311 3.35 11.39 -16.95
N SER A 312 3.45 12.71 -17.17
CA SER A 312 3.65 13.29 -18.49
C SER A 312 5.13 13.48 -18.84
N ALA A 313 6.05 13.08 -17.96
CA ALA A 313 7.46 13.32 -18.18
C ALA A 313 8.39 12.29 -17.55
N GLU A 314 9.54 12.11 -18.20
CA GLU A 314 10.58 11.16 -17.82
C GLU A 314 11.93 11.87 -17.66
N LEU A 315 12.76 11.34 -16.75
CA LEU A 315 14.15 11.74 -16.57
C LEU A 315 15.09 10.66 -17.13
N ILE A 316 15.72 10.95 -18.26
CA ILE A 316 16.73 10.08 -18.88
C ILE A 316 18.12 10.65 -18.63
N PHE A 317 19.02 9.81 -18.14
CA PHE A 317 20.42 10.19 -17.93
C PHE A 317 21.27 9.63 -19.07
N GLU A 318 22.06 10.49 -19.71
CA GLU A 318 22.95 10.06 -20.80
C GLU A 318 24.10 9.16 -20.29
N LYS A 319 24.44 9.30 -19.01
CA LYS A 319 25.47 8.50 -18.33
C LYS A 319 24.97 8.09 -16.95
N ASN A 320 25.05 6.80 -16.66
CA ASN A 320 24.66 6.23 -15.37
C ASN A 320 25.67 6.52 -14.25
N GLU A 321 26.88 6.92 -14.60
CA GLU A 321 27.95 7.21 -13.64
C GLU A 321 28.30 8.71 -13.68
N VAL A 322 28.09 9.38 -12.55
CA VAL A 322 28.48 10.78 -12.35
C VAL A 322 29.43 10.83 -11.16
N ALA A 323 30.72 11.09 -11.38
CA ALA A 323 31.67 11.28 -10.28
C ALA A 323 31.63 12.74 -9.79
N VAL A 324 31.26 12.96 -8.53
CA VAL A 324 31.19 14.29 -7.92
C VAL A 324 32.44 14.57 -7.08
N TYR A 325 33.10 15.69 -7.37
CA TYR A 325 34.35 16.11 -6.71
C TYR A 325 34.11 17.31 -5.78
N THR A 326 34.86 17.42 -4.67
CA THR A 326 34.70 18.53 -3.71
C THR A 326 35.34 19.84 -4.16
N TRP A 327 36.34 19.81 -5.04
CA TRP A 327 37.03 21.01 -5.55
C TRP A 327 36.70 21.34 -7.01
N LYS A 328 35.88 20.53 -7.69
CA LYS A 328 35.56 20.70 -9.10
C LYS A 328 34.06 20.64 -9.33
N ILE A 329 33.55 21.60 -10.09
CA ILE A 329 32.18 21.55 -10.59
C ILE A 329 32.08 20.39 -11.57
N THR A 330 31.21 19.45 -11.25
CA THR A 330 30.86 18.30 -12.08
C THR A 330 29.61 18.67 -12.86
N ASN A 331 29.72 18.61 -14.18
CA ASN A 331 28.60 18.86 -15.08
C ASN A 331 28.11 17.52 -15.57
N PHE A 332 26.82 17.29 -15.45
CA PHE A 332 26.17 16.19 -16.14
C PHE A 332 24.89 16.68 -16.82
N THR A 333 24.57 16.02 -17.92
CA THR A 333 23.41 16.37 -18.74
C THR A 333 22.30 15.38 -18.45
N ILE A 334 21.11 15.93 -18.22
CA ILE A 334 19.90 15.16 -17.99
C ILE A 334 18.96 15.50 -19.12
N ARG A 335 18.44 14.47 -19.78
CA ARG A 335 17.39 14.65 -20.77
C ARG A 335 16.05 14.54 -20.07
N VAL A 336 15.34 15.65 -20.06
CA VAL A 336 13.94 15.67 -19.63
C VAL A 336 13.09 15.42 -20.86
N VAL A 337 12.24 14.40 -20.81
CA VAL A 337 11.34 14.04 -21.92
C VAL A 337 9.92 14.36 -21.49
N ASN A 338 9.20 15.14 -22.29
CA ASN A 338 7.77 15.34 -22.14
C ASN A 338 7.05 14.33 -23.03
N THR A 339 6.39 13.35 -22.41
CA THR A 339 5.56 12.35 -23.08
C THR A 339 4.10 12.77 -23.17
N GLY A 340 3.69 13.86 -22.53
CA GLY A 340 2.34 14.40 -22.61
C GLY A 340 1.97 14.96 -23.99
N SER A 341 0.66 15.06 -24.23
CA SER A 341 0.04 15.63 -25.44
C SER A 341 0.06 17.17 -25.50
N SER A 342 0.52 17.83 -24.44
CA SER A 342 0.60 19.30 -24.34
C SER A 342 2.00 19.79 -23.96
N GLU A 343 2.27 21.09 -24.11
CA GLU A 343 3.50 21.70 -23.61
C GLU A 343 3.50 21.69 -22.08
N GLY A 344 4.55 21.10 -21.49
CA GLY A 344 4.74 21.00 -20.05
C GLY A 344 5.77 22.00 -19.54
N ARG A 345 5.53 22.52 -18.34
CA ARG A 345 6.49 23.36 -17.61
C ARG A 345 6.90 22.65 -16.32
N TYR A 346 8.08 22.05 -16.37
CA TYR A 346 8.57 21.23 -15.27
C TYR A 346 9.55 21.98 -14.39
N GLN A 347 9.45 21.76 -13.09
CA GLN A 347 10.41 22.17 -12.08
C GLN A 347 11.36 20.99 -11.80
N LEU A 348 12.62 21.13 -12.16
CA LEU A 348 13.69 20.26 -11.69
C LEU A 348 14.16 20.75 -10.32
N LYS A 349 14.04 19.88 -9.32
CA LYS A 349 14.49 20.12 -7.96
C LYS A 349 15.49 19.05 -7.56
N LEU A 350 16.73 19.45 -7.32
CA LEU A 350 17.73 18.57 -6.75
C LEU A 350 17.74 18.71 -5.22
N THR A 351 17.60 17.60 -4.51
CA THR A 351 17.84 17.56 -3.07
C THR A 351 19.03 16.69 -2.75
N ASP A 352 19.70 17.04 -1.66
CA ASP A 352 20.82 16.30 -1.12
C ASP A 352 20.51 16.02 0.34
N THR A 353 20.21 14.76 0.63
CA THR A 353 19.83 14.32 1.98
C THR A 353 21.01 14.33 2.94
N SER A 354 22.23 14.41 2.41
CA SER A 354 23.45 14.19 3.16
C SER A 354 24.30 15.45 3.31
N GLY A 355 23.90 16.57 2.68
CA GLY A 355 24.54 17.89 2.81
C GLY A 355 25.92 17.99 2.15
N PHE A 356 26.22 17.09 1.22
CA PHE A 356 27.45 17.03 0.44
C PHE A 356 27.49 17.95 -0.79
N ILE A 357 26.42 18.61 -1.20
CA ILE A 357 26.36 19.47 -2.38
C ILE A 357 26.23 20.93 -1.94
N SER A 358 27.17 21.78 -2.37
CA SER A 358 27.18 23.21 -2.01
C SER A 358 26.11 24.04 -2.72
N SER A 359 25.55 23.54 -3.83
CA SER A 359 24.59 24.23 -4.70
C SER A 359 23.12 23.82 -4.50
N SER A 360 22.76 23.20 -3.37
CA SER A 360 21.41 22.71 -3.09
C SER A 360 20.56 23.70 -2.23
N PRO A 361 19.26 23.89 -2.51
CA PRO A 361 18.50 23.27 -3.61
C PRO A 361 18.71 23.98 -4.95
N LEU A 362 19.06 23.22 -5.99
CA LEU A 362 19.00 23.71 -7.36
C LEU A 362 17.56 23.56 -7.84
N ILE A 363 16.89 24.68 -8.08
CA ILE A 363 15.57 24.74 -8.70
C ILE A 363 15.75 25.35 -10.09
N THR A 364 15.46 24.56 -11.13
CA THR A 364 15.46 25.03 -12.52
C THR A 364 14.12 24.72 -13.16
N TYR A 365 13.57 25.64 -13.94
CA TYR A 365 12.37 25.40 -14.71
C TYR A 365 12.73 25.10 -16.16
N VAL A 366 12.08 24.09 -16.73
CA VAL A 366 12.23 23.74 -18.14
C VAL A 366 10.85 23.64 -18.79
N THR A 367 10.68 24.36 -19.89
CA THR A 367 9.50 24.24 -20.74
C THR A 367 9.84 23.34 -21.92
N ILE A 368 9.01 22.33 -22.16
CA ILE A 368 9.23 21.30 -23.15
C ILE A 368 7.93 21.09 -23.93
N LYS A 369 8.00 21.21 -25.26
CA LYS A 369 6.85 20.98 -26.13
C LYS A 369 6.34 19.55 -25.98
N SER A 370 5.09 19.31 -26.34
CA SER A 370 4.51 17.96 -26.38
C SER A 370 5.39 17.00 -27.19
N LYS A 371 5.51 15.76 -26.70
CA LYS A 371 6.28 14.65 -27.32
C LYS A 371 7.71 15.07 -27.71
N SER A 372 8.35 15.90 -26.90
CA SER A 372 9.71 16.38 -27.17
C SER A 372 10.60 16.25 -25.93
N SER A 373 11.90 16.42 -26.12
CA SER A 373 12.87 16.35 -25.04
C SER A 373 13.78 17.56 -25.00
N LYS A 374 14.30 17.88 -23.83
CA LYS A 374 15.29 18.93 -23.64
C LYS A 374 16.39 18.48 -22.69
N ASP A 375 17.62 18.67 -23.13
CA ASP A 375 18.80 18.44 -22.32
C ASP A 375 19.01 19.62 -21.36
N VAL A 376 19.18 19.30 -20.08
CA VAL A 376 19.41 20.25 -18.99
C VAL A 376 20.75 19.91 -18.35
N SER A 377 21.69 20.86 -18.41
CA SER A 377 22.96 20.73 -17.72
C SER A 377 22.80 21.04 -16.24
N VAL A 378 23.17 20.08 -15.39
CA VAL A 378 23.18 20.24 -13.93
C VAL A 378 24.62 20.36 -13.45
N HIS A 379 24.86 21.37 -12.62
CA HIS A 379 26.17 21.70 -12.08
C HIS A 379 26.22 21.34 -10.59
N LEU A 380 26.99 20.31 -10.25
CA LEU A 380 27.19 19.90 -8.86
C LEU A 380 28.60 20.24 -8.40
N GLN A 381 28.71 20.75 -7.18
CA GLN A 381 29.99 20.87 -6.51
C GLN A 381 29.87 20.24 -5.13
N GLY A 382 30.77 19.30 -4.84
CA GLY A 382 30.85 18.71 -3.51
C GLY A 382 31.28 19.76 -2.48
N LYS A 383 30.71 19.73 -1.30
CA LYS A 383 31.14 20.54 -0.16
C LYS A 383 32.32 19.84 0.51
N LEU A 384 33.42 20.57 0.75
CA LEU A 384 34.44 20.10 1.68
C LEU A 384 33.84 20.06 3.09
N SER A 385 33.40 18.89 3.54
CA SER A 385 33.08 18.67 4.94
C SER A 385 34.39 18.39 5.70
N SER A 386 34.72 19.24 6.68
CA SER A 386 35.87 19.04 7.57
C SER A 386 35.65 17.91 8.60
N LYS A 387 34.53 17.19 8.52
CA LYS A 387 34.19 16.05 9.40
C LYS A 387 33.60 14.90 8.59
N THR A 388 34.46 14.15 7.92
CA THR A 388 34.17 12.79 7.45
C THR A 388 35.16 11.80 8.06
N SER A 389 35.34 11.84 9.38
CA SER A 389 35.95 10.72 10.11
C SER A 389 34.82 9.77 10.55
N GLY A 390 34.37 8.91 9.64
CA GLY A 390 33.36 7.89 9.93
C GLY A 390 32.73 7.34 8.65
N SER A 391 32.85 6.03 8.46
CA SER A 391 32.43 5.26 7.28
C SER A 391 30.91 5.12 7.08
N CYS A 392 30.09 6.10 7.51
CA CYS A 392 28.65 5.88 7.68
C CYS A 392 27.73 6.66 6.74
N CYS A 393 28.24 7.55 5.89
CA CYS A 393 27.39 8.40 5.05
C CYS A 393 27.79 8.26 3.58
N THR A 394 27.15 7.34 2.86
CA THR A 394 27.20 7.39 1.40
C THR A 394 26.35 8.56 0.93
N PRO A 395 26.90 9.46 0.09
CA PRO A 395 26.14 10.61 -0.36
C PRO A 395 24.99 10.12 -1.24
N LYS A 396 23.78 10.61 -0.95
CA LYS A 396 22.61 10.38 -1.79
C LYS A 396 22.02 11.71 -2.19
N PHE A 397 21.74 11.87 -3.48
CA PHE A 397 20.92 12.97 -3.96
C PHE A 397 19.77 12.44 -4.80
N THR A 398 18.64 13.13 -4.72
CA THR A 398 17.45 12.81 -5.48
C THR A 398 17.10 14.00 -6.35
N LEU A 399 16.95 13.74 -7.64
CA LEU A 399 16.39 14.70 -8.57
C LEU A 399 14.91 14.44 -8.71
N PHE A 400 14.11 15.48 -8.48
CA PHE A 400 12.66 15.46 -8.67
C PHE A 400 12.31 16.30 -9.90
N LEU A 401 11.42 15.78 -10.72
CA LEU A 401 10.74 16.48 -11.78
C LEU A 401 9.29 16.71 -11.35
N ILE A 402 8.91 17.98 -11.17
CA ILE A 402 7.61 18.36 -10.60
C ILE A 402 6.85 19.18 -11.63
N ASP A 403 5.57 18.91 -11.83
CA ASP A 403 4.65 19.73 -12.62
C ASP A 403 3.46 20.13 -11.75
N ASN A 404 3.21 21.44 -11.62
CA ASN A 404 2.11 21.99 -10.81
C ASN A 404 1.97 21.34 -9.41
N GLU A 405 3.09 21.18 -8.70
CA GLU A 405 3.20 20.52 -7.39
C GLU A 405 3.07 18.99 -7.37
N TYR A 406 2.75 18.35 -8.51
CA TYR A 406 2.72 16.90 -8.65
C TYR A 406 4.09 16.35 -9.06
N LEU A 407 4.55 15.32 -8.37
CA LEU A 407 5.75 14.58 -8.74
C LEU A 407 5.50 13.81 -10.04
N GLN A 408 6.25 14.14 -11.09
CA GLN A 408 6.18 13.45 -12.38
C GLN A 408 7.18 12.30 -12.44
N ALA A 409 8.42 12.54 -12.00
CA ALA A 409 9.47 11.54 -11.97
C ALA A 409 10.49 11.89 -10.89
N ASP A 410 11.13 10.88 -10.33
CA ASP A 410 12.29 11.06 -9.48
C ASP A 410 13.40 10.06 -9.82
N ARG A 411 14.64 10.45 -9.51
CA ARG A 411 15.80 9.58 -9.64
C ARG A 411 16.75 9.82 -8.49
N THR A 412 17.02 8.77 -7.72
CA THR A 412 18.04 8.79 -6.67
C THR A 412 19.37 8.27 -7.19
N PHE A 413 20.42 8.99 -6.84
CA PHE A 413 21.81 8.61 -7.07
C PHE A 413 22.39 8.10 -5.77
N ASP A 414 22.69 6.82 -5.73
CA ASP A 414 23.48 6.21 -4.67
C ASP A 414 24.92 5.99 -5.16
N PHE A 415 25.87 6.30 -4.29
CA PHE A 415 27.29 6.22 -4.58
C PHE A 415 27.97 5.06 -3.85
N THR A 416 27.18 4.14 -3.32
CA THR A 416 27.65 2.89 -2.70
C THR A 416 28.36 1.96 -3.69
N ASP A 417 27.95 1.94 -4.96
CA ASP A 417 28.24 0.82 -5.88
C ASP A 417 29.34 1.12 -6.93
N GLY A 418 30.22 2.08 -6.65
CA GLY A 418 31.37 2.39 -7.52
C GLY A 418 31.35 3.76 -8.19
N ASN A 419 30.31 4.57 -7.97
CA ASN A 419 30.37 6.01 -8.29
C ASN A 419 31.35 6.68 -7.30
N ILE A 420 32.52 7.06 -7.78
CA ILE A 420 33.63 7.47 -6.91
C ILE A 420 33.42 8.91 -6.42
N PHE A 421 33.14 9.08 -5.13
CA PHE A 421 33.41 10.34 -4.44
C PHE A 421 34.90 10.44 -4.15
N ILE A 422 35.60 11.23 -4.96
CA ILE A 422 37.02 11.48 -4.74
C ILE A 422 37.12 12.74 -3.87
N THR A 423 37.56 12.57 -2.63
CA THR A 423 38.01 13.66 -1.75
C THR A 423 39.54 13.75 -1.88
N SER A 424 40.07 14.64 -2.70
CA SER A 424 41.50 14.93 -2.71
C SER A 424 41.82 15.64 -1.42
N ASP A 425 42.59 14.96 -0.58
CA ASP A 425 43.79 15.55 0.02
C ASP A 425 44.81 14.48 0.50
N THR A 426 44.56 13.18 0.32
CA THR A 426 45.53 12.13 0.70
C THR A 426 45.74 11.02 -0.32
N LEU A 427 45.71 11.33 -1.62
CA LEU A 427 46.29 10.46 -2.65
C LEU A 427 47.70 10.94 -3.05
N LYS A 428 48.57 11.08 -2.05
CA LYS A 428 49.98 10.72 -2.22
C LYS A 428 50.08 9.24 -1.87
N VAL A 429 49.75 8.38 -2.82
CA VAL A 429 50.21 6.98 -2.77
C VAL A 429 51.73 7.07 -2.88
N ASN A 430 52.37 6.95 -1.74
CA ASN A 430 53.79 6.73 -1.64
C ASN A 430 54.03 5.35 -2.26
N THR A 431 54.50 5.30 -3.50
CA THR A 431 54.97 4.09 -4.15
C THR A 431 56.24 3.64 -3.45
N ASN A 432 56.10 2.99 -2.31
CA ASN A 432 57.11 2.10 -1.75
C ASN A 432 56.40 0.79 -1.42
N SER A 433 56.57 -0.17 -2.34
CA SER A 433 56.95 -1.54 -2.02
C SER A 433 56.44 -2.08 -0.69
N GLU A 434 55.31 -2.78 -0.72
CA GLU A 434 55.22 -4.10 -0.08
C GLU A 434 54.18 -4.93 -0.85
N GLU A 435 54.71 -5.94 -1.53
CA GLU A 435 54.01 -6.94 -2.30
C GLU A 435 53.26 -7.87 -1.32
N HIS A 436 51.99 -7.55 -1.02
CA HIS A 436 51.10 -8.48 -0.34
C HIS A 436 50.16 -9.16 -1.35
N GLN A 437 50.55 -10.39 -1.72
CA GLN A 437 49.67 -11.38 -2.30
C GLN A 437 48.52 -11.67 -1.31
N GLY A 438 47.34 -11.14 -1.61
CA GLY A 438 46.15 -11.33 -0.78
C GLY A 438 44.88 -11.25 -1.59
N PHE A 439 44.81 -11.95 -2.73
CA PHE A 439 43.59 -11.98 -3.55
C PHE A 439 43.25 -13.34 -4.17
N THR A 440 43.63 -14.45 -3.52
CA THR A 440 43.33 -15.80 -4.05
C THR A 440 42.65 -16.74 -3.06
N THR A 441 42.53 -16.42 -1.77
CA THR A 441 41.94 -17.36 -0.78
C THR A 441 40.42 -17.46 -0.87
N THR A 442 39.69 -16.36 -1.06
CA THR A 442 38.21 -16.38 -1.07
C THR A 442 37.63 -17.11 -2.28
N ALA A 443 38.26 -16.98 -3.45
CA ALA A 443 37.88 -17.73 -4.64
C ALA A 443 38.22 -19.23 -4.52
N PHE A 444 39.34 -19.57 -3.85
CA PHE A 444 39.72 -20.96 -3.61
C PHE A 444 38.75 -21.68 -2.65
N TYR A 445 38.31 -21.01 -1.57
CA TYR A 445 37.31 -21.58 -0.66
C TYR A 445 35.92 -21.71 -1.30
N GLY A 446 35.53 -20.79 -2.18
CA GLY A 446 34.28 -20.90 -2.95
C GLY A 446 34.26 -22.11 -3.89
N VAL A 447 35.37 -22.33 -4.62
CA VAL A 447 35.48 -23.47 -5.55
C VAL A 447 35.58 -24.80 -4.81
N ILE A 448 36.37 -24.88 -3.72
CA ILE A 448 36.45 -26.10 -2.90
C ILE A 448 35.10 -26.37 -2.21
N GLY A 449 34.41 -25.35 -1.70
CA GLY A 449 33.09 -25.49 -1.10
C GLY A 449 32.05 -26.03 -2.09
N GLY A 450 32.06 -25.55 -3.34
CA GLY A 450 31.19 -26.06 -4.41
C GLY A 450 31.46 -27.52 -4.77
N ILE A 451 32.74 -27.92 -4.85
CA ILE A 451 33.13 -29.31 -5.16
C ILE A 451 32.72 -30.26 -4.04
N VAL A 452 32.91 -29.87 -2.77
CA VAL A 452 32.52 -30.70 -1.61
C VAL A 452 31.00 -30.85 -1.54
N ALA A 453 30.24 -29.77 -1.79
CA ALA A 453 28.78 -29.84 -1.84
C ALA A 453 28.29 -30.80 -2.94
N ALA A 454 28.85 -30.69 -4.15
CA ALA A 454 28.48 -31.57 -5.27
C ALA A 454 28.80 -33.06 -4.97
N LEU A 455 29.95 -33.35 -4.36
CA LEU A 455 30.32 -34.72 -3.98
C LEU A 455 29.37 -35.29 -2.91
N LEU A 456 28.97 -34.48 -1.92
CA LEU A 456 27.99 -34.87 -0.91
C LEU A 456 26.62 -35.20 -1.54
N THR A 457 26.17 -34.41 -2.51
CA THR A 457 24.92 -34.68 -3.23
C THR A 457 24.97 -36.01 -3.98
N VAL A 458 26.07 -36.31 -4.66
CA VAL A 458 26.26 -37.60 -5.37
C VAL A 458 26.25 -38.78 -4.39
N VAL A 459 26.91 -38.67 -3.23
CA VAL A 459 26.89 -39.72 -2.21
C VAL A 459 25.49 -39.96 -1.68
N ILE A 460 24.71 -38.90 -1.41
CA ILE A 460 23.31 -39.02 -0.97
C ILE A 460 22.47 -39.73 -2.03
N ILE A 461 22.62 -39.36 -3.31
CA ILE A 461 21.90 -40.02 -4.42
C ILE A 461 22.27 -41.51 -4.50
N VAL A 462 23.55 -41.86 -4.38
CA VAL A 462 24.00 -43.25 -4.41
C VAL A 462 23.45 -44.04 -3.22
N VAL A 463 23.42 -43.47 -2.02
CA VAL A 463 22.85 -44.11 -0.83
C VAL A 463 21.35 -44.33 -0.99
N ILE A 464 20.60 -43.33 -1.47
CA ILE A 464 19.17 -43.46 -1.74
C ILE A 464 18.92 -44.55 -2.80
N TRP A 465 19.70 -44.55 -3.88
CA TRP A 465 19.60 -45.55 -4.93
C TRP A 465 19.91 -46.97 -4.41
N PHE A 466 20.95 -47.13 -3.58
CA PHE A 466 21.31 -48.41 -2.99
C PHE A 466 20.22 -48.91 -2.03
N ASN A 467 19.64 -48.02 -1.20
CA ASN A 467 18.54 -48.38 -0.30
C ASN A 467 17.28 -48.79 -1.08
N CYS A 468 16.93 -48.07 -2.15
CA CYS A 468 15.82 -48.43 -3.04
C CYS A 468 16.06 -49.76 -3.76
N LYS A 469 17.30 -50.04 -4.19
CA LYS A 469 17.66 -51.29 -4.87
C LYS A 469 17.68 -52.49 -3.92
N THR A 470 18.15 -52.29 -2.69
CA THR A 470 18.21 -53.35 -1.67
C THR A 470 16.81 -53.73 -1.20
N SER A 471 15.89 -52.75 -1.09
CA SER A 471 14.46 -53.01 -0.82
C SER A 471 13.78 -53.88 -1.89
N ARG A 472 14.24 -53.85 -3.15
CA ARG A 472 13.71 -54.72 -4.21
C ARG A 472 14.18 -56.18 -4.13
N ASN A 473 15.36 -56.44 -3.57
CA ASN A 473 15.96 -57.78 -3.56
C ASN A 473 15.70 -58.57 -2.28
N VAL A 474 15.26 -57.91 -1.20
CA VAL A 474 14.85 -58.60 0.03
C VAL A 474 13.36 -58.95 -0.09
N GLY A 475 13.08 -60.17 -0.54
CA GLY A 475 11.75 -60.77 -0.48
C GLY A 475 11.33 -61.05 0.95
N MET A 476 11.01 -60.00 1.72
CA MET A 476 10.29 -60.14 2.98
C MET A 476 8.79 -59.98 2.75
N GLN A 477 8.06 -61.03 3.10
CA GLN A 477 6.60 -61.08 3.13
C GLN A 477 6.07 -60.23 4.30
N PHE A 478 5.87 -58.94 4.09
CA PHE A 478 4.91 -58.14 4.86
C PHE A 478 4.10 -57.28 3.87
N SER A 479 2.82 -57.63 3.74
CA SER A 479 1.88 -57.11 2.73
C SER A 479 1.58 -55.62 2.89
N ASP A 480 1.64 -55.07 4.10
CA ASP A 480 1.01 -53.77 4.37
C ASP A 480 1.98 -52.58 4.43
N THR A 481 3.28 -52.79 4.20
CA THR A 481 4.30 -51.71 4.19
C THR A 481 4.84 -51.38 2.79
N LYS A 482 4.54 -52.21 1.79
CA LYS A 482 5.09 -52.06 0.43
C LYS A 482 4.52 -50.86 -0.32
N GLU A 483 3.24 -50.56 -0.12
CA GLU A 483 2.55 -49.45 -0.78
C GLU A 483 3.01 -48.09 -0.27
N ASN A 484 3.27 -47.97 1.04
CA ASN A 484 3.74 -46.71 1.65
C ASN A 484 5.18 -46.35 1.25
N VAL A 485 6.07 -47.34 1.16
CA VAL A 485 7.47 -47.11 0.73
C VAL A 485 7.54 -46.76 -0.75
N GLN A 486 6.72 -47.39 -1.59
CA GLN A 486 6.67 -47.12 -3.03
C GLN A 486 6.06 -45.73 -3.32
N ASN A 487 5.02 -45.34 -2.60
CA ASN A 487 4.43 -43.99 -2.70
C ASN A 487 5.37 -42.89 -2.20
N ASN A 488 6.13 -43.13 -1.13
CA ASN A 488 7.13 -42.16 -0.65
C ASN A 488 8.31 -42.00 -1.61
N CYS A 489 8.78 -43.09 -2.25
CA CYS A 489 9.81 -42.99 -3.29
C CYS A 489 9.32 -42.21 -4.51
N GLN A 490 8.06 -42.42 -4.94
CA GLN A 490 7.49 -41.67 -6.07
C GLN A 490 7.25 -40.19 -5.76
N ARG A 491 6.83 -39.86 -4.53
CA ARG A 491 6.66 -38.47 -4.08
C ARG A 491 8.00 -37.73 -4.01
N MET A 492 9.04 -38.35 -3.46
CA MET A 492 10.39 -37.77 -3.45
C MET A 492 10.93 -37.54 -4.86
N ASN A 493 10.75 -38.48 -5.78
CA ASN A 493 11.23 -38.31 -7.16
C ASN A 493 10.53 -37.15 -7.90
N ARG A 494 9.23 -36.92 -7.65
CA ARG A 494 8.51 -35.77 -8.23
C ARG A 494 8.96 -34.44 -7.65
N ALA A 495 9.14 -34.35 -6.33
CA ALA A 495 9.62 -33.14 -5.68
C ALA A 495 11.04 -32.78 -6.14
N TYR A 496 11.90 -33.78 -6.37
CA TYR A 496 13.27 -33.56 -6.84
C TYR A 496 13.35 -33.13 -8.31
N LEU A 497 12.53 -33.71 -9.18
CA LEU A 497 12.45 -33.30 -10.59
C LEU A 497 11.89 -31.87 -10.77
N GLN A 498 11.01 -31.43 -9.87
CA GLN A 498 10.51 -30.04 -9.85
C GLN A 498 11.57 -29.04 -9.36
N TYR A 499 12.49 -29.46 -8.49
CA TYR A 499 13.56 -28.59 -7.98
C TYR A 499 14.68 -28.35 -9.01
N PHE A 500 14.93 -29.29 -9.92
CA PHE A 500 15.96 -29.17 -10.98
C PHE A 500 15.42 -28.62 -12.31
N ALA A 501 14.10 -28.46 -12.45
CA ALA A 501 13.48 -27.81 -13.60
C ALA A 501 13.37 -26.28 -13.42
N LYS A 502 13.74 -25.75 -12.26
CA LYS A 502 14.02 -24.34 -11.99
C LYS A 502 15.53 -24.14 -11.93
#